data_AF-A0A5D2WFC6-F1
#
_entry.id   AF-A0A5D2WFC6-F1
#
_cell.length_a   1.000
_cell.length_b   1.000
_cell.length_c   1.000
_cell.angle_alpha   90.00
_cell.angle_beta   90.00
_cell.angle_gamma   90.00
#
_symmetry.space_group_name_H-M   'P 1'
#
loop_
_entity.id
_entity.type
_entity.pdbx_description
1 polymer ?
#
loop_
_entity_poly.entity_id
_entity_poly.type
_entity_poly.pdbx_seq_one_letter_code
_entity_poly.pdbx_strand_id
1 'polypeptide(L)'
;MSNSRIIFRSVLRSSRRPSLGFAASSLSSARFSPLPLPTALNPPPPFELKSISSFTSSFTRRLFHNTASVHNKNENHQQEEEELRFYGTAEDDGEFTDEWEEEDETVEPKVGDGGDGGGIVLQGVPWGESALSIAHDALKLFSDDIKLYAFKTTPRGYIYVRLDKLSDEYGCPSMEELQSYSQEYKKRLDEAGERREIPDDLALQVSSPGAERILKVPDDLDRFQDMAMRVCYIEDAGSNYTEKSGVFLLDSVEEENCVWKLAEVKENRDPNSKGRPFSRKQKDWRLKLPFDKHKMIMLYLEY
;
A
#
# COMPACT_ATOMS: atom_id res chain seq x y z
N MET A 1 -40.98 26.48 -30.74
CA MET A 1 -41.49 25.29 -31.46
C MET A 1 -40.39 24.24 -31.38
N SER A 2 -40.54 23.00 -30.93
CA SER A 2 -41.52 22.26 -30.13
C SER A 2 -40.82 20.93 -29.83
N ASN A 3 -40.70 20.51 -28.57
CA ASN A 3 -39.92 19.32 -28.21
C ASN A 3 -40.67 18.04 -28.59
N SER A 4 -39.95 17.03 -29.13
CA SER A 4 -40.49 15.68 -29.34
C SER A 4 -39.79 14.68 -28.42
N ARG A 5 -40.48 14.30 -27.35
CA ARG A 5 -40.14 13.12 -26.53
C ARG A 5 -40.86 11.90 -27.11
N ILE A 6 -40.15 10.79 -27.30
CA ILE A 6 -40.76 9.50 -27.65
C ILE A 6 -40.94 8.68 -26.36
N ILE A 7 -42.18 8.27 -26.10
CA ILE A 7 -42.56 7.40 -24.98
C ILE A 7 -43.16 6.14 -25.59
N PHE A 8 -42.62 4.97 -25.26
CA PHE A 8 -43.30 3.70 -25.51
C PHE A 8 -43.79 3.09 -24.19
N ARG A 9 -45.11 3.09 -24.02
CA ARG A 9 -45.83 2.22 -23.09
C ARG A 9 -46.26 0.97 -23.84
N SER A 10 -46.04 -0.21 -23.28
CA SER A 10 -46.74 -1.44 -23.66
C SER A 10 -47.60 -1.94 -22.48
N VAL A 11 -48.71 -2.60 -22.81
CA VAL A 11 -49.87 -2.75 -21.92
C VAL A 11 -50.04 -4.20 -21.45
N LEU A 12 -50.42 -4.36 -20.18
CA LEU A 12 -50.85 -5.62 -19.58
C LEU A 12 -52.04 -6.25 -20.33
N ARG A 13 -52.03 -7.58 -20.51
CA ARG A 13 -53.29 -8.34 -20.59
C ARG A 13 -53.18 -9.68 -19.88
N SER A 14 -54.31 -10.13 -19.35
CA SER A 14 -54.37 -11.12 -18.27
C SER A 14 -55.17 -12.36 -18.64
N SER A 15 -54.97 -13.40 -17.83
CA SER A 15 -55.96 -14.42 -17.45
C SER A 15 -56.37 -15.48 -18.48
N ARG A 16 -56.12 -16.76 -18.15
CA ARG A 16 -57.14 -17.64 -17.51
C ARG A 16 -56.59 -19.05 -17.19
N ARG A 17 -56.90 -19.55 -15.98
CA ARG A 17 -57.02 -21.00 -15.66
C ARG A 17 -58.43 -21.48 -16.10
N PRO A 18 -58.73 -22.78 -16.36
CA PRO A 18 -58.86 -23.88 -15.35
C PRO A 18 -58.43 -25.27 -15.91
N SER A 19 -58.66 -26.46 -15.32
CA SER A 19 -58.61 -26.99 -13.93
C SER A 19 -58.79 -28.53 -13.96
N LEU A 20 -58.09 -29.29 -13.08
CA LEU A 20 -58.47 -30.60 -12.49
C LEU A 20 -58.80 -31.80 -13.43
N GLY A 21 -58.46 -33.05 -13.11
CA GLY A 21 -57.71 -33.58 -11.96
C GLY A 21 -57.75 -35.12 -11.87
N PHE A 22 -57.19 -35.65 -10.77
CA PHE A 22 -57.37 -37.00 -10.18
C PHE A 22 -57.15 -38.29 -10.99
N ALA A 23 -56.17 -39.08 -10.53
CA ALA A 23 -56.42 -40.47 -10.10
C ALA A 23 -55.39 -40.87 -9.02
N ALA A 24 -55.80 -41.69 -8.06
CA ALA A 24 -54.93 -42.24 -7.02
C ALA A 24 -55.06 -43.77 -7.00
N SER A 25 -53.99 -44.48 -6.66
CA SER A 25 -54.03 -45.90 -6.30
C SER A 25 -52.87 -46.26 -5.38
N SER A 26 -53.16 -47.05 -4.35
CA SER A 26 -52.27 -47.36 -3.22
C SER A 26 -51.76 -48.82 -3.28
N LEU A 27 -51.07 -49.24 -2.21
CA LEU A 27 -50.50 -50.58 -1.92
C LEU A 27 -49.11 -50.81 -2.58
N SER A 28 -48.13 -51.48 -1.95
CA SER A 28 -48.13 -52.23 -0.69
C SER A 28 -46.77 -52.14 0.05
N SER A 29 -46.73 -52.66 1.27
CA SER A 29 -45.63 -52.59 2.24
C SER A 29 -44.36 -53.38 1.87
N ALA A 30 -43.20 -52.84 2.25
CA ALA A 30 -42.05 -53.64 2.68
C ALA A 30 -41.38 -52.96 3.89
N ARG A 31 -41.19 -53.70 4.99
CA ARG A 31 -40.47 -53.23 6.18
C ARG A 31 -38.99 -53.55 6.04
N PHE A 32 -38.12 -52.55 6.12
CA PHE A 32 -36.72 -52.75 6.49
C PHE A 32 -36.30 -51.68 7.50
N SER A 33 -35.76 -52.14 8.64
CA SER A 33 -35.26 -51.30 9.73
C SER A 33 -33.92 -50.65 9.33
N PRO A 34 -33.52 -49.52 9.96
CA PRO A 34 -32.49 -48.66 9.41
C PRO A 34 -31.07 -49.21 9.62
N LEU A 35 -30.24 -49.10 8.57
CA LEU A 35 -28.79 -49.14 8.70
C LEU A 35 -28.27 -47.71 8.96
N PRO A 36 -27.21 -47.55 9.77
CA PRO A 36 -26.77 -46.23 10.21
C PRO A 36 -26.16 -45.40 9.08
N LEU A 37 -26.40 -44.09 9.16
CA LEU A 37 -25.72 -43.07 8.37
C LEU A 37 -24.20 -43.25 8.48
N PRO A 38 -23.42 -43.21 7.39
CA PRO A 38 -22.02 -42.85 7.49
C PRO A 38 -21.96 -41.40 7.98
N THR A 39 -21.47 -41.22 9.21
CA THR A 39 -21.30 -39.93 9.87
C THR A 39 -20.61 -38.94 8.94
N ALA A 40 -21.08 -37.69 8.95
CA ALA A 40 -20.43 -36.60 8.23
C ALA A 40 -18.92 -36.61 8.50
N LEU A 41 -18.13 -36.63 7.42
CA LEU A 41 -16.73 -36.23 7.50
C LEU A 41 -16.73 -34.76 7.93
N ASN A 42 -16.43 -34.52 9.20
CA ASN A 42 -16.19 -33.18 9.70
C ASN A 42 -15.16 -32.51 8.76
N PRO A 43 -15.44 -31.31 8.22
CA PRO A 43 -14.36 -30.54 7.62
C PRO A 43 -13.27 -30.38 8.68
N PRO A 44 -11.98 -30.49 8.33
CA PRO A 44 -10.92 -30.18 9.27
C PRO A 44 -11.13 -28.75 9.78
N PRO A 45 -10.77 -28.44 11.05
CA PRO A 45 -10.92 -27.09 11.56
C PRO A 45 -10.22 -26.11 10.62
N PRO A 46 -10.81 -24.94 10.33
CA PRO A 46 -10.11 -23.91 9.60
C PRO A 46 -8.80 -23.61 10.32
N PHE A 47 -7.73 -23.38 9.56
CA PHE A 47 -6.51 -22.83 10.15
C PHE A 47 -6.89 -21.50 10.80
N GLU A 48 -6.78 -21.39 12.13
CA GLU A 48 -7.05 -20.15 12.85
C GLU A 48 -5.96 -19.13 12.53
N LEU A 49 -6.15 -18.43 11.42
CA LEU A 49 -5.59 -17.10 11.18
C LEU A 49 -6.04 -16.23 12.34
N LYS A 50 -5.07 -15.88 13.20
CA LYS A 50 -5.32 -15.18 14.45
C LYS A 50 -6.01 -13.85 14.17
N SER A 51 -7.16 -13.63 14.80
CA SER A 51 -7.75 -12.30 14.92
C SER A 51 -6.83 -11.46 15.82
N ILE A 52 -6.05 -10.55 15.22
CA ILE A 52 -5.19 -9.62 15.95
C ILE A 52 -5.89 -8.26 15.93
N SER A 53 -6.31 -7.80 17.11
CA SER A 53 -6.82 -6.44 17.32
C SER A 53 -5.69 -5.42 17.24
N SER A 54 -5.91 -4.32 16.51
CA SER A 54 -5.07 -3.11 16.43
C SER A 54 -3.58 -3.39 16.19
N PHE A 55 -3.13 -3.16 14.97
CA PHE A 55 -1.71 -3.23 14.65
C PHE A 55 -0.95 -2.16 15.45
N THR A 56 0.28 -2.49 15.84
CA THR A 56 1.27 -1.53 16.32
C THR A 56 2.54 -1.84 15.56
N SER A 57 2.65 -1.30 14.35
CA SER A 57 3.81 -1.53 13.50
C SER A 57 4.97 -0.66 13.97
N SER A 58 5.76 -1.18 14.91
CA SER A 58 7.01 -0.55 15.40
C SER A 58 8.12 -0.62 14.34
N PHE A 59 7.90 0.01 13.18
CA PHE A 59 8.93 0.18 12.16
C PHE A 59 9.93 1.24 12.64
N THR A 60 11.08 0.77 13.10
CA THR A 60 12.18 1.68 13.49
C THR A 60 12.82 2.25 12.24
N ARG A 61 12.66 3.57 12.03
CA ARG A 61 13.39 4.33 11.01
C ARG A 61 14.88 4.26 11.31
N ARG A 62 15.60 3.32 10.68
CA ARG A 62 17.06 3.26 10.74
C ARG A 62 17.66 4.31 9.80
N LEU A 63 17.79 5.52 10.31
CA LEU A 63 18.69 6.53 9.76
C LEU A 63 20.11 5.98 9.74
N PHE A 64 20.70 5.86 8.54
CA PHE A 64 22.09 5.46 8.36
C PHE A 64 23.03 6.63 8.72
N HIS A 65 23.26 6.86 10.01
CA HIS A 65 24.30 7.77 10.47
C HIS A 65 25.68 7.12 10.31
N ASN A 66 26.38 7.52 9.25
CA ASN A 66 27.73 7.05 8.97
C ASN A 66 28.77 7.87 9.76
N THR A 67 29.06 7.49 11.00
CA THR A 67 30.15 8.08 11.79
C THR A 67 31.45 7.28 11.60
N ALA A 68 32.36 7.83 10.79
CA ALA A 68 33.67 7.24 10.55
C ALA A 68 34.56 7.33 11.80
N SER A 69 34.53 6.29 12.66
CA SER A 69 35.44 6.17 13.80
C SER A 69 36.81 5.65 13.33
N VAL A 70 37.76 6.56 13.15
CA VAL A 70 39.16 6.20 12.82
C VAL A 70 39.91 5.86 14.11
N HIS A 71 40.19 4.58 14.33
CA HIS A 71 41.06 4.12 15.41
C HIS A 71 42.51 4.00 14.91
N ASN A 72 43.43 4.75 15.53
CA ASN A 72 44.83 4.82 15.15
C ASN A 72 45.59 3.49 15.28
N LYS A 73 46.48 3.20 14.32
CA LYS A 73 47.72 2.40 14.54
C LYS A 73 48.80 2.68 13.49
N ASN A 74 49.79 3.46 13.92
CA ASN A 74 51.18 3.67 13.50
C ASN A 74 51.72 3.27 12.09
N GLU A 75 52.39 4.29 11.53
CA GLU A 75 53.77 4.32 10.99
C GLU A 75 54.05 4.27 9.47
N ASN A 76 54.82 5.29 9.03
CA ASN A 76 55.53 5.47 7.76
C ASN A 76 54.67 5.69 6.49
N HIS A 77 54.81 6.75 5.69
CA HIS A 77 55.95 7.66 5.44
C HIS A 77 55.53 9.08 4.96
N GLN A 78 56.38 10.07 5.29
CA GLN A 78 56.84 11.24 4.49
C GLN A 78 55.87 12.17 3.73
N GLN A 79 55.99 13.47 4.08
CA GLN A 79 55.81 14.68 3.24
C GLN A 79 54.39 14.96 2.69
N GLU A 80 53.96 16.20 2.46
CA GLU A 80 54.36 17.57 2.82
C GLU A 80 53.13 18.43 2.46
N GLU A 81 52.61 19.33 3.30
CA GLU A 81 51.69 20.36 2.79
C GLU A 81 51.61 21.60 3.68
N GLU A 82 51.33 22.74 3.04
CA GLU A 82 51.69 24.07 3.52
C GLU A 82 50.73 24.73 4.53
N GLU A 83 51.35 25.57 5.34
CA GLU A 83 50.79 26.64 6.15
C GLU A 83 49.82 27.57 5.39
N LEU A 84 48.63 27.82 5.97
CA LEU A 84 47.94 29.11 5.82
C LEU A 84 47.25 29.52 7.13
N ARG A 85 47.44 30.77 7.58
CA ARG A 85 47.01 31.29 8.91
C ARG A 85 46.17 32.58 8.82
N PHE A 86 45.30 32.78 9.83
CA PHE A 86 44.53 34.01 10.19
C PHE A 86 43.51 34.53 9.14
N TYR A 87 42.40 35.23 9.47
CA TYR A 87 41.69 35.66 10.70
C TYR A 87 40.18 35.29 10.56
N GLY A 88 39.26 35.38 11.53
CA GLY A 88 39.29 35.75 12.96
C GLY A 88 37.96 36.41 13.40
N THR A 89 37.35 35.91 14.49
CA THR A 89 36.24 36.52 15.27
C THR A 89 34.85 36.73 14.63
N ALA A 90 33.87 35.94 15.06
CA ALA A 90 32.64 36.43 15.71
C ALA A 90 31.88 35.24 16.36
N GLU A 91 31.41 35.42 17.59
CA GLU A 91 30.56 34.47 18.31
C GLU A 91 29.09 34.80 17.98
N ASP A 92 28.41 33.98 17.17
CA ASP A 92 26.94 33.87 17.05
C ASP A 92 26.57 32.71 16.10
N ASP A 93 26.72 31.45 16.52
CA ASP A 93 25.98 30.33 15.93
C ASP A 93 24.79 29.97 16.82
N GLY A 94 23.82 30.87 16.85
CA GLY A 94 22.50 30.59 17.42
C GLY A 94 22.00 29.23 16.93
N GLU A 95 21.75 28.33 17.88
CA GLU A 95 21.32 26.95 17.69
C GLU A 95 19.93 26.90 17.06
N PHE A 96 19.85 27.21 15.76
CA PHE A 96 18.69 26.99 14.92
C PHE A 96 18.64 25.52 14.50
N THR A 97 18.61 24.64 15.50
CA THR A 97 18.00 23.33 15.35
C THR A 97 16.52 23.61 15.16
N ASP A 98 16.10 23.73 13.90
CA ASP A 98 14.69 23.61 13.54
C ASP A 98 14.26 22.22 14.00
N GLU A 99 13.75 22.16 15.22
CA GLU A 99 13.00 21.06 15.77
C GLU A 99 11.76 20.95 14.90
N TRP A 100 11.89 20.17 13.82
CA TRP A 100 10.76 19.60 13.11
C TRP A 100 9.88 18.98 14.19
N GLU A 101 8.79 19.66 14.55
CA GLU A 101 7.80 19.12 15.48
C GLU A 101 7.42 17.76 14.91
N GLU A 102 7.95 16.70 15.53
CA GLU A 102 7.50 15.34 15.29
C GLU A 102 6.02 15.37 15.69
N GLU A 103 5.13 15.40 14.69
CA GLU A 103 3.72 15.17 14.92
C GLU A 103 3.60 13.69 15.29
N ASP A 104 3.88 13.42 16.56
CA ASP A 104 4.34 12.16 17.16
C ASP A 104 3.22 11.13 17.33
N GLU A 105 2.31 11.11 16.35
CA GLU A 105 1.41 10.01 16.13
C GLU A 105 1.91 9.26 14.88
N THR A 106 2.38 8.02 15.08
CA THR A 106 2.71 7.11 13.97
C THR A 106 1.41 6.69 13.28
N VAL A 107 0.83 7.60 12.49
CA VAL A 107 -0.43 7.38 11.79
C VAL A 107 -0.23 6.24 10.79
N GLU A 108 -0.93 5.13 11.01
CA GLU A 108 -0.96 4.02 10.06
C GLU A 108 -1.39 4.53 8.67
N PRO A 109 -0.69 4.13 7.60
CA PRO A 109 -0.97 4.63 6.25
C PRO A 109 -2.41 4.27 5.86
N LYS A 110 -3.05 5.17 5.10
CA LYS A 110 -4.44 5.03 4.65
C LYS A 110 -4.52 5.38 3.18
N VAL A 111 -5.25 4.57 2.42
CA VAL A 111 -5.44 4.78 0.98
C VAL A 111 -5.86 6.23 0.68
N GLY A 112 -5.01 6.96 -0.05
CA GLY A 112 -5.25 8.37 -0.40
C GLY A 112 -4.76 9.42 0.62
N ASP A 113 -3.93 9.07 1.60
CA ASP A 113 -3.42 9.99 2.63
C ASP A 113 -2.36 11.01 2.15
N GLY A 114 -1.87 10.89 0.91
CA GLY A 114 -0.81 11.74 0.36
C GLY A 114 0.59 11.43 0.90
N GLY A 115 0.73 10.36 1.69
CA GLY A 115 1.98 9.73 2.06
C GLY A 115 2.05 8.33 1.43
N ASP A 116 2.31 7.31 2.25
CA ASP A 116 2.57 5.96 1.76
C ASP A 116 1.28 5.12 1.58
N GLY A 117 0.11 5.73 1.78
CA GLY A 117 -1.16 5.29 1.18
C GLY A 117 -1.44 5.90 -0.21
N GLY A 118 -0.55 6.75 -0.71
CA GLY A 118 -0.60 7.34 -2.05
C GLY A 118 -1.59 8.51 -2.19
N GLY A 119 -1.68 9.06 -3.41
CA GLY A 119 -2.69 10.06 -3.77
C GLY A 119 -2.27 11.52 -3.54
N ILE A 120 -3.22 12.44 -3.74
CA ILE A 120 -2.97 13.88 -3.80
C ILE A 120 -3.78 14.58 -2.68
N VAL A 121 -3.08 15.25 -1.75
CA VAL A 121 -3.68 15.89 -0.57
C VAL A 121 -3.18 17.33 -0.45
N LEU A 122 -3.96 18.27 -0.99
CA LEU A 122 -3.58 19.68 -1.03
C LEU A 122 -3.88 20.48 0.27
N GLN A 123 -4.59 19.88 1.22
CA GLN A 123 -5.00 20.50 2.50
C GLN A 123 -5.67 21.89 2.39
N GLY A 124 -6.22 22.24 1.23
CA GLY A 124 -6.91 23.51 0.99
C GLY A 124 -6.00 24.75 0.88
N VAL A 125 -4.68 24.60 0.72
CA VAL A 125 -3.79 25.76 0.51
C VAL A 125 -3.99 26.34 -0.89
N PRO A 126 -4.06 27.67 -1.05
CA PRO A 126 -4.45 28.30 -2.33
C PRO A 126 -3.41 28.13 -3.44
N TRP A 127 -2.16 27.83 -3.08
CA TRP A 127 -1.04 27.57 -4.00
C TRP A 127 -0.86 26.09 -4.34
N GLY A 128 -1.64 25.18 -3.73
CA GLY A 128 -1.40 23.73 -3.80
C GLY A 128 -1.60 23.16 -5.20
N GLU A 129 -2.58 23.66 -5.95
CA GLU A 129 -2.80 23.26 -7.35
C GLU A 129 -1.66 23.74 -8.26
N SER A 130 -1.15 24.95 -8.05
CA SER A 130 0.01 25.48 -8.77
C SER A 130 1.25 24.64 -8.52
N ALA A 131 1.56 24.32 -7.25
CA ALA A 131 2.68 23.47 -6.88
C ALA A 131 2.57 22.06 -7.49
N LEU A 132 1.38 21.45 -7.44
CA LEU A 132 1.11 20.16 -8.09
C LEU A 132 1.30 20.20 -9.61
N SER A 133 0.87 21.28 -10.28
CA SER A 133 1.10 21.46 -11.72
C SER A 133 2.59 21.54 -12.02
N ILE A 134 3.35 22.31 -11.24
CA ILE A 134 4.81 22.44 -11.38
C ILE A 134 5.50 21.08 -11.14
N ALA A 135 5.02 20.28 -10.19
CA ALA A 135 5.52 18.92 -9.93
C ALA A 135 5.32 18.00 -11.15
N HIS A 136 4.12 18.01 -11.74
CA HIS A 136 3.84 17.28 -12.98
C HIS A 136 4.68 17.78 -14.15
N ASP A 137 4.90 19.09 -14.27
CA ASP A 137 5.76 19.66 -15.31
C ASP A 137 7.23 19.28 -15.11
N ALA A 138 7.72 19.20 -13.87
CA ALA A 138 9.08 18.75 -13.56
C ALA A 138 9.26 17.27 -13.97
N LEU A 139 8.27 16.43 -13.65
CA LEU A 139 8.29 15.01 -13.98
C LEU A 139 8.39 14.73 -15.49
N LYS A 140 7.89 15.62 -16.36
CA LYS A 140 7.99 15.49 -17.84
C LYS A 140 9.42 15.52 -18.40
N LEU A 141 10.43 15.92 -17.61
CA LEU A 141 11.83 15.82 -18.02
C LEU A 141 12.47 14.46 -17.70
N PHE A 142 11.78 13.63 -16.92
CA PHE A 142 12.22 12.29 -16.55
C PHE A 142 11.58 11.24 -17.46
N SER A 143 12.04 10.01 -17.36
CA SER A 143 11.51 8.88 -18.13
C SER A 143 10.08 8.50 -17.69
N ASP A 144 9.28 8.01 -18.63
CA ASP A 144 7.86 7.64 -18.43
C ASP A 144 7.64 6.50 -17.41
N ASP A 145 8.72 5.86 -16.94
CA ASP A 145 8.71 4.86 -15.88
C ASP A 145 8.67 5.48 -14.47
N ILE A 146 9.04 6.75 -14.28
CA ILE A 146 8.91 7.44 -12.98
C ILE A 146 7.55 8.14 -12.91
N LYS A 147 6.76 7.80 -11.89
CA LYS A 147 5.43 8.38 -11.65
C LYS A 147 5.31 9.00 -10.26
N LEU A 148 4.44 10.00 -10.18
CA LEU A 148 4.00 10.59 -8.91
C LEU A 148 3.08 9.59 -8.20
N TYR A 149 3.54 9.00 -7.11
CA TYR A 149 2.76 8.08 -6.26
C TYR A 149 1.91 8.86 -5.24
N ALA A 150 2.53 9.84 -4.59
CA ALA A 150 1.87 10.71 -3.65
C ALA A 150 2.37 12.16 -3.71
N PHE A 151 1.47 13.09 -3.41
CA PHE A 151 1.75 14.51 -3.29
C PHE A 151 0.94 15.10 -2.15
N LYS A 152 1.60 15.75 -1.19
CA LYS A 152 0.93 16.38 -0.05
C LYS A 152 1.51 17.76 0.21
N THR A 153 0.65 18.76 0.36
CA THR A 153 1.03 20.10 0.82
C THR A 153 0.45 20.36 2.20
N THR A 154 1.07 21.25 2.96
CA THR A 154 0.58 21.66 4.29
C THR A 154 0.43 23.18 4.39
N PRO A 155 -0.47 23.69 5.25
CA PRO A 155 -0.56 25.13 5.56
C PRO A 155 0.73 25.75 6.11
N ARG A 156 1.67 24.94 6.60
CA ARG A 156 2.99 25.37 7.11
C ARG A 156 4.06 25.52 6.02
N GLY A 157 3.73 25.35 4.73
CA GLY A 157 4.68 25.50 3.61
C GLY A 157 5.44 24.24 3.22
N TYR A 158 5.19 23.10 3.88
CA TYR A 158 5.81 21.82 3.51
C TYR A 158 5.13 21.17 2.29
N ILE A 159 5.95 20.67 1.37
CA ILE A 159 5.57 19.85 0.22
C ILE A 159 6.27 18.48 0.35
N TYR A 160 5.48 17.41 0.31
CA TYR A 160 5.96 16.03 0.29
C TYR A 160 5.64 15.40 -1.06
N VAL A 161 6.66 14.79 -1.67
CA VAL A 161 6.57 14.09 -2.95
C VAL A 161 7.07 12.66 -2.77
N ARG A 162 6.23 11.68 -3.10
CA ARG A 162 6.61 10.27 -3.26
C ARG A 162 6.66 9.93 -4.75
N LEU A 163 7.83 9.51 -5.24
CA LEU A 163 8.06 9.05 -6.60
C LEU A 163 8.17 7.52 -6.64
N ASP A 164 7.55 6.91 -7.63
CA ASP A 164 7.49 5.46 -7.84
C ASP A 164 8.05 5.11 -9.22
N LYS A 165 8.99 4.17 -9.27
CA LYS A 165 9.64 3.73 -10.52
C LYS A 165 9.06 2.41 -10.99
N LEU A 166 8.30 2.42 -12.07
CA LEU A 166 7.56 1.26 -12.56
C LEU A 166 8.44 0.08 -13.00
N SER A 167 9.71 0.34 -13.36
CA SER A 167 10.67 -0.70 -13.76
C SER A 167 11.44 -1.33 -12.60
N ASP A 168 11.31 -0.82 -11.38
CA ASP A 168 12.02 -1.31 -10.20
C ASP A 168 11.16 -2.30 -9.39
N GLU A 169 11.78 -3.35 -8.85
CA GLU A 169 11.12 -4.42 -8.09
C GLU A 169 10.38 -3.89 -6.85
N TYR A 170 10.94 -2.90 -6.16
CA TYR A 170 10.37 -2.25 -4.97
C TYR A 170 9.72 -0.90 -5.33
N GLY A 171 9.63 -0.59 -6.63
CA GLY A 171 9.19 0.68 -7.18
C GLY A 171 9.99 1.90 -6.70
N CYS A 172 11.28 1.75 -6.40
CA CYS A 172 12.13 2.81 -5.87
C CYS A 172 12.98 3.46 -6.99
N PRO A 173 12.86 4.77 -7.26
CA PRO A 173 13.84 5.50 -8.05
C PRO A 173 15.22 5.53 -7.38
N SER A 174 16.29 5.70 -8.17
CA SER A 174 17.65 5.83 -7.63
C SER A 174 17.84 7.16 -6.88
N MET A 175 18.90 7.25 -6.07
CA MET A 175 19.22 8.49 -5.33
C MET A 175 19.48 9.66 -6.29
N GLU A 176 20.13 9.40 -7.42
CA GLU A 176 20.43 10.36 -8.47
C GLU A 176 19.15 10.84 -9.17
N GLU A 177 18.17 9.96 -9.37
CA GLU A 177 16.86 10.30 -9.94
C GLU A 177 16.04 11.17 -8.98
N LEU A 178 15.98 10.79 -7.70
CA LEU A 178 15.31 11.58 -6.65
C LEU A 178 15.96 12.96 -6.47
N GLN A 179 17.29 13.03 -6.46
CA GLN A 179 18.04 14.28 -6.33
C GLN A 179 17.81 15.19 -7.55
N SER A 180 17.88 14.62 -8.77
CA SER A 180 17.69 15.38 -10.01
C SER A 180 16.27 15.94 -10.10
N TYR A 181 15.25 15.16 -9.75
CA TYR A 181 13.87 15.65 -9.67
C TYR A 181 13.72 16.73 -8.59
N SER A 182 14.31 16.52 -7.41
CA SER A 182 14.23 17.48 -6.30
C SER A 182 14.82 18.84 -6.69
N GLN A 183 15.97 18.86 -7.37
CA GLN A 183 16.61 20.07 -7.86
C GLN A 183 15.76 20.79 -8.93
N GLU A 184 15.26 20.08 -9.93
CA GLU A 184 14.45 20.68 -10.99
C GLU A 184 13.08 21.16 -10.50
N TYR A 185 12.43 20.39 -9.60
CA TYR A 185 11.16 20.80 -9.01
C TYR A 185 11.35 22.02 -8.11
N LYS A 186 12.37 22.03 -7.23
CA LYS A 186 12.69 23.19 -6.39
C LYS A 186 12.95 24.44 -7.23
N LYS A 187 13.81 24.36 -8.25
CA LYS A 187 14.11 25.48 -9.15
C LYS A 187 12.84 26.12 -9.73
N ARG A 188 11.85 25.32 -10.13
CA ARG A 188 10.59 25.85 -10.69
C ARG A 188 9.62 26.38 -9.64
N LEU A 189 9.69 25.88 -8.41
CA LEU A 189 9.01 26.49 -7.26
C LEU A 189 9.61 27.88 -6.99
N ASP A 190 10.95 27.98 -6.91
CA ASP A 190 11.67 29.24 -6.71
C ASP A 190 11.29 30.27 -7.82
N GLU A 191 11.33 29.86 -9.10
CA GLU A 191 10.88 30.69 -10.24
C GLU A 191 9.41 31.13 -10.14
N ALA A 192 8.52 30.33 -9.52
CA ALA A 192 7.11 30.66 -9.33
C ALA A 192 6.87 31.58 -8.10
N GLY A 193 7.69 31.45 -7.06
CA GLY A 193 7.76 32.40 -5.94
C GLY A 193 8.19 33.79 -6.40
N GLU A 194 9.24 33.89 -7.23
CA GLU A 194 9.65 35.15 -7.86
C GLU A 194 8.51 35.85 -8.64
N ARG A 195 7.61 35.07 -9.26
CA ARG A 195 6.40 35.57 -9.94
C ARG A 195 5.21 35.82 -9.01
N ARG A 196 5.32 35.46 -7.72
CA ARG A 196 4.30 35.51 -6.67
C ARG A 196 3.06 34.66 -6.96
N GLU A 197 3.27 33.55 -7.68
CA GLU A 197 2.23 32.56 -7.97
C GLU A 197 2.04 31.58 -6.79
N ILE A 198 3.10 31.38 -6.01
CA ILE A 198 3.16 30.56 -4.79
C ILE A 198 4.02 31.30 -3.73
N PRO A 199 4.04 30.86 -2.45
CA PRO A 199 4.97 31.40 -1.44
C PRO A 199 6.44 31.15 -1.77
N ASP A 200 7.32 32.04 -1.30
CA ASP A 200 8.77 31.98 -1.53
C ASP A 200 9.51 31.04 -0.56
N ASP A 201 8.86 30.65 0.54
CA ASP A 201 9.43 29.95 1.70
C ASP A 201 8.99 28.48 1.82
N LEU A 202 8.81 27.80 0.68
CA LEU A 202 8.34 26.41 0.64
C LEU A 202 9.46 25.40 0.88
N ALA A 203 9.23 24.48 1.81
CA ALA A 203 10.14 23.40 2.14
C ALA A 203 9.74 22.09 1.44
N LEU A 204 10.68 21.46 0.73
CA LEU A 204 10.44 20.31 -0.15
C LEU A 204 11.10 19.03 0.37
N GLN A 205 10.32 17.96 0.53
CA GLN A 205 10.80 16.59 0.71
C GLN A 205 10.45 15.73 -0.53
N VAL A 206 11.45 15.14 -1.16
CA VAL A 206 11.30 14.15 -2.25
C VAL A 206 11.85 12.81 -1.79
N SER A 207 11.16 11.73 -2.11
CA SER A 207 11.42 10.38 -1.58
C SER A 207 10.69 9.32 -2.40
N SER A 208 10.91 8.04 -2.13
CA SER A 208 10.11 6.94 -2.66
C SER A 208 9.20 6.36 -1.57
N PRO A 209 8.08 5.69 -1.93
CA PRO A 209 7.23 5.01 -0.95
C PRO A 209 7.76 3.61 -0.56
N GLY A 210 8.78 3.11 -1.29
CA GLY A 210 9.51 1.88 -0.96
C GLY A 210 8.61 0.68 -0.69
N ALA A 211 8.88 -0.03 0.40
CA ALA A 211 8.07 -1.17 0.86
C ALA A 211 6.91 -0.78 1.79
N GLU A 212 6.83 0.49 2.21
CA GLU A 212 5.79 1.00 3.12
C GLU A 212 4.48 1.34 2.37
N ARG A 213 4.51 1.29 1.02
CA ARG A 213 3.37 1.52 0.14
C ARG A 213 2.16 0.64 0.45
N ILE A 214 0.96 1.24 0.35
CA ILE A 214 -0.28 0.49 0.16
C ILE A 214 -0.49 0.23 -1.34
N LEU A 215 -0.75 -1.03 -1.69
CA LEU A 215 -1.02 -1.47 -3.06
C LEU A 215 -2.50 -1.32 -3.42
N LYS A 216 -2.77 -0.78 -4.60
CA LYS A 216 -4.13 -0.67 -5.16
C LYS A 216 -4.58 -2.01 -5.73
N VAL A 217 -5.80 -2.41 -5.41
CA VAL A 217 -6.42 -3.63 -5.95
C VAL A 217 -7.32 -3.27 -7.14
N PRO A 218 -7.18 -3.92 -8.31
CA PRO A 218 -6.14 -4.90 -8.68
C PRO A 218 -4.84 -4.26 -9.23
N ASP A 219 -4.85 -2.96 -9.54
CA ASP A 219 -3.89 -2.28 -10.43
C ASP A 219 -2.39 -2.48 -10.10
N ASP A 220 -2.01 -2.50 -8.82
CA ASP A 220 -0.60 -2.65 -8.42
C ASP A 220 -0.17 -4.13 -8.30
N LEU A 221 -1.10 -5.09 -8.24
CA LEU A 221 -0.81 -6.45 -7.77
C LEU A 221 0.07 -7.27 -8.73
N ASP A 222 -0.11 -7.11 -10.04
CA ASP A 222 0.68 -7.79 -11.07
C ASP A 222 2.18 -7.48 -10.96
N ARG A 223 2.50 -6.19 -10.72
CA ARG A 223 3.88 -5.69 -10.56
C ARG A 223 4.63 -6.35 -9.39
N PHE A 224 3.91 -6.74 -8.34
CA PHE A 224 4.49 -7.28 -7.11
C PHE A 224 4.16 -8.77 -6.90
N GLN A 225 3.69 -9.49 -7.92
CA GLN A 225 3.11 -10.84 -7.78
C GLN A 225 4.03 -11.89 -7.12
N ASP A 226 5.34 -11.77 -7.33
CA ASP A 226 6.35 -12.67 -6.78
C ASP A 226 6.79 -12.30 -5.35
N MET A 227 6.33 -11.16 -4.83
CA MET A 227 6.66 -10.67 -3.50
C MET A 227 5.62 -11.11 -2.47
N ALA A 228 6.09 -11.44 -1.27
CA ALA A 228 5.20 -11.66 -0.13
C ALA A 228 4.52 -10.33 0.26
N MET A 229 3.22 -10.37 0.53
CA MET A 229 2.40 -9.22 0.90
C MET A 229 1.66 -9.50 2.20
N ARG A 230 1.56 -8.52 3.08
CA ARG A 230 0.58 -8.54 4.17
C ARG A 230 -0.77 -8.11 3.60
N VAL A 231 -1.75 -9.01 3.60
CA VAL A 231 -3.11 -8.74 3.14
C VAL A 231 -4.04 -8.68 4.36
N CYS A 232 -4.63 -7.51 4.58
CA CYS A 232 -5.71 -7.31 5.54
C CYS A 232 -7.05 -7.32 4.78
N TYR A 233 -7.99 -8.17 5.19
CA TYR A 233 -9.24 -8.42 4.47
C TYR A 233 -10.42 -8.68 5.41
N ILE A 234 -11.63 -8.52 4.87
CA ILE A 234 -12.89 -8.82 5.56
C ILE A 234 -13.32 -10.24 5.20
N GLU A 235 -13.55 -11.08 6.21
CA GLU A 235 -14.22 -12.38 6.05
C GLU A 235 -15.67 -12.30 6.51
N ASP A 236 -16.59 -12.80 5.67
CA ASP A 236 -18.03 -12.81 5.92
C ASP A 236 -18.42 -13.99 6.82
N ALA A 237 -18.22 -13.84 8.14
CA ALA A 237 -18.64 -14.81 9.16
C ALA A 237 -20.13 -14.66 9.52
N GLY A 238 -21.00 -14.69 8.50
CA GLY A 238 -22.45 -14.53 8.67
C GLY A 238 -22.87 -13.09 8.94
N SER A 239 -23.40 -12.80 10.13
CA SER A 239 -23.90 -11.46 10.50
C SER A 239 -22.81 -10.50 11.01
N ASN A 240 -21.59 -10.98 11.21
CA ASN A 240 -20.47 -10.21 11.74
C ASN A 240 -19.31 -10.22 10.73
N TYR A 241 -18.83 -9.03 10.37
CA TYR A 241 -17.60 -8.87 9.59
C TYR A 241 -16.39 -9.08 10.50
N THR A 242 -15.52 -10.03 10.16
CA THR A 242 -14.28 -10.26 10.91
C THR A 242 -13.09 -9.82 10.07
N GLU A 243 -12.25 -8.95 10.63
CA GLU A 243 -11.01 -8.53 9.97
C GLU A 243 -9.93 -9.59 10.20
N LYS A 244 -9.32 -10.04 9.10
CA LYS A 244 -8.21 -10.99 9.12
C LYS A 244 -7.00 -10.37 8.47
N SER A 245 -5.82 -10.78 8.94
CA SER A 245 -4.54 -10.44 8.34
C SER A 245 -3.71 -11.72 8.18
N GLY A 246 -2.86 -11.74 7.17
CA GLY A 246 -1.89 -12.81 6.94
C GLY A 246 -0.89 -12.40 5.88
N VAL A 247 0.19 -13.17 5.75
CA VAL A 247 1.21 -12.96 4.72
C VAL A 247 0.96 -13.93 3.56
N PHE A 248 0.79 -13.41 2.36
CA PHE A 248 0.44 -14.21 1.19
C PHE A 248 1.35 -13.85 0.02
N LEU A 249 1.45 -14.76 -0.95
CA LEU A 249 1.92 -14.45 -2.29
C LEU A 249 0.70 -14.42 -3.21
N LEU A 250 0.75 -13.62 -4.26
CA LEU A 250 -0.28 -13.66 -5.30
C LEU A 250 -0.15 -14.98 -6.07
N ASP A 251 -1.28 -15.59 -6.43
CA ASP A 251 -1.34 -16.81 -7.25
C ASP A 251 -1.99 -16.53 -8.61
N SER A 252 -3.03 -15.69 -8.64
CA SER A 252 -3.61 -15.12 -9.86
C SER A 252 -4.56 -13.96 -9.54
N VAL A 253 -4.82 -13.12 -10.54
CA VAL A 253 -5.92 -12.14 -10.55
C VAL A 253 -6.96 -12.62 -11.57
N GLU A 254 -8.20 -12.78 -11.11
CA GLU A 254 -9.39 -13.04 -11.94
C GLU A 254 -10.21 -11.76 -12.11
N GLU A 255 -11.28 -11.78 -12.92
CA GLU A 255 -12.09 -10.60 -13.29
C GLU A 255 -12.56 -9.72 -12.12
N GLU A 256 -12.93 -10.33 -10.98
CA GLU A 256 -13.42 -9.63 -9.77
C GLU A 256 -12.73 -10.10 -8.47
N ASN A 257 -11.74 -10.99 -8.56
CA ASN A 257 -11.17 -11.70 -7.41
C ASN A 257 -9.66 -11.85 -7.49
N CYS A 258 -8.97 -11.71 -6.35
CA CYS A 258 -7.58 -12.12 -6.19
C CYS A 258 -7.52 -13.53 -5.58
N VAL A 259 -6.63 -14.37 -6.10
CA VAL A 259 -6.32 -15.69 -5.53
C VAL A 259 -4.93 -15.63 -4.88
N TRP A 260 -4.88 -15.96 -3.61
CA TRP A 260 -3.72 -15.85 -2.74
C TRP A 260 -3.26 -17.24 -2.26
N LYS A 261 -1.94 -17.46 -2.20
CA LYS A 261 -1.29 -18.64 -1.61
C LYS A 261 -0.54 -18.23 -0.33
N LEU A 262 -0.44 -19.11 0.67
CA LEU A 262 0.32 -18.80 1.89
C LEU A 262 1.81 -18.61 1.57
N ALA A 263 2.38 -17.48 1.99
CA ALA A 263 3.82 -17.25 1.88
C ALA A 263 4.58 -18.13 2.89
N GLU A 264 5.71 -18.74 2.50
CA GLU A 264 6.50 -19.65 3.37
C GLU A 264 7.39 -18.90 4.39
N VAL A 265 6.90 -17.77 4.92
CA VAL A 265 7.59 -16.89 5.88
C VAL A 265 7.48 -17.38 7.33
N LYS A 266 8.33 -16.88 8.24
CA LYS A 266 8.31 -17.27 9.67
C LYS A 266 6.94 -17.04 10.34
N GLU A 267 6.27 -15.94 10.02
CA GLU A 267 4.98 -15.55 10.63
C GLU A 267 3.85 -16.56 10.40
N ASN A 268 3.86 -17.24 9.24
CA ASN A 268 2.87 -18.25 8.87
C ASN A 268 3.24 -19.68 9.30
N ARG A 269 4.44 -19.90 9.88
CA ARG A 269 4.86 -21.21 10.37
C ARG A 269 4.33 -21.45 11.78
N ASP A 270 3.95 -22.69 12.07
CA ASP A 270 3.64 -23.10 13.45
C ASP A 270 4.90 -22.92 14.31
N PRO A 271 4.85 -22.15 15.43
CA PRO A 271 6.02 -21.94 16.29
C PRO A 271 6.63 -23.24 16.82
N ASN A 272 5.81 -24.29 16.98
CA ASN A 272 6.27 -25.61 17.44
C ASN A 272 6.98 -26.42 16.35
N SER A 273 6.86 -26.03 15.08
CA SER A 273 7.39 -26.78 13.94
C SER A 273 8.92 -26.71 13.78
N LYS A 274 9.61 -25.91 14.60
CA LYS A 274 11.08 -25.73 14.61
C LYS A 274 11.68 -25.46 13.21
N GLY A 275 10.98 -24.67 12.39
CA GLY A 275 11.43 -24.31 11.05
C GLY A 275 11.21 -25.38 9.98
N ARG A 276 10.43 -26.45 10.26
CA ARG A 276 10.02 -27.42 9.24
C ARG A 276 9.35 -26.70 8.05
N PRO A 277 9.66 -27.07 6.79
CA PRO A 277 8.95 -26.57 5.61
C PRO A 277 7.45 -26.81 5.69
N PHE A 278 6.67 -26.00 4.98
CA PHE A 278 5.22 -26.13 4.90
C PHE A 278 4.79 -27.54 4.46
N SER A 279 3.74 -28.04 5.11
CA SER A 279 3.06 -29.25 4.68
C SER A 279 2.43 -29.06 3.31
N ARG A 280 2.22 -30.16 2.56
CA ARG A 280 1.53 -30.11 1.27
C ARG A 280 0.19 -29.39 1.34
N LYS A 281 -0.59 -29.58 2.43
CA LYS A 281 -1.86 -28.88 2.65
C LYS A 281 -1.72 -27.35 2.73
N GLN A 282 -0.61 -26.83 3.26
CA GLN A 282 -0.35 -25.39 3.33
C GLN A 282 0.11 -24.84 1.98
N LYS A 283 0.93 -25.60 1.23
CA LYS A 283 1.39 -25.22 -0.12
C LYS A 283 0.25 -25.23 -1.15
N ASP A 284 -0.68 -26.18 -1.01
CA ASP A 284 -1.86 -26.33 -1.86
C ASP A 284 -3.04 -25.43 -1.38
N TRP A 285 -2.91 -24.73 -0.23
CA TRP A 285 -3.96 -23.85 0.28
C TRP A 285 -4.11 -22.59 -0.58
N ARG A 286 -5.36 -22.16 -0.79
CA ARG A 286 -5.71 -20.95 -1.55
C ARG A 286 -6.82 -20.18 -0.86
N LEU A 287 -6.70 -18.86 -0.90
CA LEU A 287 -7.70 -17.90 -0.45
C LEU A 287 -8.14 -17.07 -1.66
N LYS A 288 -9.42 -17.15 -2.00
CA LYS A 288 -10.04 -16.33 -3.05
C LYS A 288 -10.79 -15.19 -2.39
N LEU A 289 -10.42 -13.95 -2.73
CA LEU A 289 -11.03 -12.73 -2.19
C LEU A 289 -11.55 -11.85 -3.31
N PRO A 290 -12.83 -11.44 -3.28
CA PRO A 290 -13.33 -10.34 -4.09
C PRO A 290 -12.55 -9.04 -3.85
N PHE A 291 -12.42 -8.18 -4.85
CA PHE A 291 -11.63 -6.95 -4.74
C PHE A 291 -12.08 -6.06 -3.56
N ASP A 292 -13.40 -5.89 -3.35
CA ASP A 292 -14.00 -5.08 -2.28
C ASP A 292 -13.74 -5.59 -0.85
N LYS A 293 -13.30 -6.84 -0.69
CA LYS A 293 -12.98 -7.42 0.62
C LYS A 293 -11.57 -7.10 1.10
N HIS A 294 -10.70 -6.55 0.26
CA HIS A 294 -9.36 -6.12 0.66
C HIS A 294 -9.45 -4.76 1.36
N LYS A 295 -8.95 -4.68 2.61
CA LYS A 295 -8.86 -3.42 3.35
C LYS A 295 -7.54 -2.70 3.08
N MET A 296 -6.44 -3.44 3.10
CA MET A 296 -5.09 -2.92 2.96
C MET A 296 -4.17 -4.04 2.51
N ILE A 297 -3.26 -3.73 1.59
CA ILE A 297 -2.21 -4.63 1.13
C ILE A 297 -0.90 -3.87 1.16
N MET A 298 0.12 -4.42 1.82
CA MET A 298 1.47 -3.85 1.90
C MET A 298 2.50 -4.93 1.58
N LEU A 299 3.68 -4.54 1.12
CA LEU A 299 4.79 -5.48 0.91
C LEU A 299 5.27 -6.03 2.27
N TYR A 300 5.61 -7.32 2.30
CA TYR A 300 6.14 -7.97 3.49
C TYR A 300 7.67 -8.03 3.43
N LEU A 301 8.32 -7.35 4.37
CA LEU A 301 9.76 -7.44 4.59
C LEU A 301 10.07 -8.43 5.73
N GLU A 302 10.99 -9.35 5.48
CA GLU A 302 11.55 -10.21 6.53
C GLU A 302 12.83 -9.57 7.08
N TYR A 303 12.82 -9.24 8.37
CA TYR A 303 13.95 -8.68 9.13
C TYR A 303 14.70 -9.74 9.96
#